data_AF-A0A452ZJ26-F1
#
_entry.id   AF-A0A452ZJ26-F1
#
_cell.length_a   1.000
_cell.length_b   1.000
_cell.length_c   1.000
_cell.angle_alpha   90.00
_cell.angle_beta   90.00
_cell.angle_gamma   90.00
#
_symmetry.space_group_name_H-M   'P 1'
#
loop_
_entity.id
_entity.type
_entity.pdbx_description
1 polymer ?
#
loop_
_entity_poly.entity_id
_entity_poly.type
_entity_poly.pdbx_seq_one_letter_code
_entity_poly.pdbx_strand_id
1 'polypeptide(L)'
;MAARRYTEHEEALEIKSLRRIIAAYINYQDAAEKDVKRYERSFKKLSPAHKELLFHLGLKYQRLRWCISMNTSFIMNMLEAFEPPFDMSQCVDGDCHDCAEHMHGHSHADTINNSELLVQHCCPEEGANTRETENKKDEEVHMVGCSQPAACNLGISQGEDKSCNDGKDASAAANCQDTDCFASSTDENVTPGHRRAPSLPLDVPPVDVDKVRCIIRNIVRDWAQEGQIERDECYKPILEELNRLFPDRSRPPSCLVPGAGLGRLALEISSLGFVSQGNEFSYYMMICSSFILNHTQEANEWTIYPWIHNNCNSLSDKDQLRAVSFPDIHPSSAGITEGFSMCAGDFVEVYNEESQESAWDAVVTCFFLDTAHNIVEYIEIISKILKDGGIWVNMGPLLYHFADAYGPDDDMSIELSLEDVKRVAYHYGFVMEVRGLCTIN
;
A
#
# COMPACT_ATOMS: atom_id res chain seq x y z
N MET A 1 18.88 13.87 -18.32
CA MET A 1 19.05 13.73 -16.85
C MET A 1 20.34 12.99 -16.61
N ALA A 2 21.26 13.54 -15.81
CA ALA A 2 22.39 12.75 -15.34
C ALA A 2 21.83 11.74 -14.34
N ALA A 3 22.05 10.44 -14.56
CA ALA A 3 21.66 9.43 -13.59
C ALA A 3 22.44 9.67 -12.29
N ARG A 4 21.74 9.81 -11.16
CA ARG A 4 22.40 9.82 -9.84
C ARG A 4 23.25 8.56 -9.75
N ARG A 5 24.53 8.76 -9.44
CA ARG A 5 25.45 7.64 -9.23
C ARG A 5 25.24 7.17 -7.80
N TYR A 6 24.56 6.04 -7.64
CA TYR A 6 24.56 5.32 -6.37
C TYR A 6 26.00 5.00 -5.97
N THR A 7 26.31 5.20 -4.69
CA THR A 7 27.51 4.62 -4.11
C THR A 7 27.37 3.10 -4.08
N GLU A 8 28.50 2.37 -4.12
CA GLU A 8 28.48 0.90 -4.01
C GLU A 8 27.76 0.42 -2.73
N HIS A 9 27.78 1.24 -1.67
CA HIS A 9 27.10 0.95 -0.42
C HIS A 9 25.58 1.12 -0.51
N GLU A 10 25.08 2.23 -1.08
CA GLU A 10 23.64 2.46 -1.31
C GLU A 10 23.06 1.36 -2.20
N GLU A 11 23.74 1.00 -3.29
CA GLU A 11 23.31 -0.07 -4.19
C GLU A 11 23.24 -1.41 -3.46
N ALA A 12 24.22 -1.74 -2.62
CA ALA A 12 24.20 -2.98 -1.83
C ALA A 12 23.03 -3.01 -0.82
N LEU A 13 22.71 -1.88 -0.17
CA LEU A 13 21.57 -1.77 0.74
C LEU A 13 20.24 -1.90 -0.01
N GLU A 14 20.15 -1.31 -1.20
CA GLU A 14 18.97 -1.37 -2.05
C GLU A 14 18.73 -2.80 -2.57
N ILE A 15 19.78 -3.50 -3.03
CA ILE A 15 19.72 -4.92 -3.39
C ILE A 15 19.26 -5.77 -2.20
N LYS A 16 19.79 -5.52 -0.99
CA LYS A 16 19.39 -6.23 0.23
C LYS A 16 17.90 -6.00 0.54
N SER A 17 17.43 -4.76 0.43
CA SER A 17 16.02 -4.40 0.62
C SER A 17 15.13 -5.09 -0.41
N LEU A 18 15.49 -5.00 -1.70
CA LEU A 18 14.73 -5.61 -2.79
C LEU A 18 14.60 -7.13 -2.63
N ARG A 19 15.69 -7.82 -2.25
CA ARG A 19 15.66 -9.26 -1.96
C ARG A 19 14.72 -9.62 -0.82
N ARG A 20 14.73 -8.83 0.26
CA ARG A 20 13.81 -9.01 1.39
C ARG A 20 12.34 -8.87 0.94
N ILE A 21 12.06 -7.91 0.06
CA ILE A 21 10.72 -7.65 -0.48
C ILE A 21 10.26 -8.77 -1.43
N ILE A 22 11.13 -9.22 -2.33
CA ILE A 22 10.86 -10.38 -3.20
C ILE A 22 10.60 -11.63 -2.35
N ALA A 23 11.42 -11.85 -1.31
CA ALA A 23 11.21 -12.96 -0.38
C ALA A 23 9.85 -12.86 0.32
N ALA A 24 9.38 -11.65 0.67
CA ALA A 24 8.05 -11.47 1.27
C ALA A 24 6.92 -11.86 0.33
N TYR A 25 7.01 -11.49 -0.96
CA TYR A 25 6.06 -11.94 -1.97
C TYR A 25 6.07 -13.46 -2.14
N ILE A 26 7.25 -14.08 -2.22
CA ILE A 26 7.40 -15.53 -2.33
C ILE A 26 6.79 -16.25 -1.11
N ASN A 27 6.98 -15.71 0.10
CA ASN A 27 6.50 -16.30 1.35
C ASN A 27 5.01 -16.05 1.65
N TYR A 28 4.30 -15.28 0.79
CA TYR A 28 2.88 -14.97 0.99
C TYR A 28 2.03 -16.23 1.21
N GLN A 29 2.22 -17.26 0.39
CA GLN A 29 1.41 -18.49 0.44
C GLN A 29 1.58 -19.20 1.79
N ASP A 30 2.82 -19.37 2.22
CA ASP A 30 3.15 -20.06 3.47
C ASP A 30 2.65 -19.29 4.68
N ALA A 31 2.76 -17.96 4.68
CA ALA A 31 2.21 -17.11 5.73
C ALA A 31 0.68 -17.21 5.81
N ALA A 32 -0.02 -17.13 4.67
CA ALA A 32 -1.46 -17.27 4.63
C ALA A 32 -1.94 -18.68 5.04
N GLU A 33 -1.19 -19.73 4.68
CA GLU A 33 -1.47 -21.11 5.11
C GLU A 33 -1.28 -21.29 6.62
N LYS A 34 -0.29 -20.62 7.24
CA LYS A 34 -0.10 -20.62 8.70
C LYS A 34 -1.34 -20.08 9.42
N ASP A 35 -2.01 -19.07 8.86
CA ASP A 35 -3.26 -18.53 9.39
C ASP A 35 -4.40 -19.55 9.32
N VAL A 36 -4.61 -20.19 8.17
CA VAL A 36 -5.64 -21.23 8.04
C VAL A 36 -5.38 -22.40 9.00
N LYS A 37 -4.12 -22.85 9.13
CA LYS A 37 -3.72 -23.87 10.12
C LYS A 37 -3.99 -23.43 11.57
N ARG A 38 -3.84 -22.14 11.89
CA ARG A 38 -4.20 -21.59 13.20
C ARG A 38 -5.71 -21.68 13.44
N TYR A 39 -6.53 -21.38 12.44
CA TYR A 39 -7.99 -21.50 12.53
C TYR A 39 -8.43 -22.96 12.72
N GLU A 40 -7.86 -23.89 11.95
CA GLU A 40 -8.11 -25.33 12.09
C GLU A 40 -7.70 -25.88 13.45
N ARG A 41 -6.54 -25.46 13.98
CA ARG A 41 -6.11 -25.83 15.34
C ARG A 41 -7.10 -25.35 16.39
N SER A 42 -7.66 -24.15 16.22
CA SER A 42 -8.66 -23.59 17.12
C SER A 42 -9.98 -24.37 17.03
N PHE A 43 -10.44 -24.67 15.81
CA PHE A 43 -11.62 -25.51 15.59
C PHE A 43 -11.48 -26.92 16.21
N LYS A 44 -10.29 -27.54 16.11
CA LYS A 44 -10.01 -28.86 16.71
C LYS A 44 -10.17 -28.87 18.24
N LYS A 45 -9.97 -27.74 18.91
CA LYS A 45 -10.13 -27.62 20.37
C LYS A 45 -11.59 -27.54 20.83
N LEU A 46 -12.55 -27.35 19.91
CA LEU A 46 -13.97 -27.28 20.25
C LEU A 46 -14.53 -28.63 20.70
N SER A 47 -15.59 -28.59 21.52
CA SER A 47 -16.37 -29.77 21.90
C SER A 47 -17.06 -30.41 20.68
N PRO A 48 -17.44 -31.70 20.74
CA PRO A 48 -18.17 -32.34 19.64
C PRO A 48 -19.46 -31.60 19.24
N ALA A 49 -20.25 -31.14 20.21
CA ALA A 49 -21.48 -30.39 19.95
C ALA A 49 -21.23 -29.05 19.23
N HIS A 50 -20.17 -28.31 19.59
CA HIS A 50 -19.81 -27.07 18.90
C HIS A 50 -19.29 -27.34 17.48
N LYS A 51 -18.55 -28.43 17.27
CA LYS A 51 -18.09 -28.83 15.93
C LYS A 51 -19.25 -29.17 15.01
N GLU A 52 -20.31 -29.79 15.53
CA GLU A 52 -21.52 -30.09 14.77
C GLU A 52 -22.25 -28.81 14.33
N LEU A 53 -22.33 -27.78 15.19
CA LEU A 53 -22.89 -26.48 14.81
C LEU A 53 -22.06 -25.75 13.74
N LEU A 54 -20.75 -25.98 13.71
CA LEU A 54 -19.79 -25.28 12.86
C LEU A 54 -19.17 -26.18 11.79
N PHE A 55 -19.87 -27.25 11.38
CA PHE A 55 -19.34 -28.25 10.45
C PHE A 55 -18.91 -27.66 9.10
N HIS A 56 -19.54 -26.55 8.67
CA HIS A 56 -19.23 -25.83 7.44
C HIS A 56 -17.82 -25.23 7.42
N LEU A 57 -17.18 -25.00 8.57
CA LEU A 57 -15.85 -24.39 8.64
C LEU A 57 -14.77 -25.23 7.96
N GLY A 58 -14.91 -26.56 7.91
CA GLY A 58 -14.00 -27.42 7.16
C GLY A 58 -13.96 -27.07 5.67
N LEU A 59 -15.13 -26.89 5.05
CA LEU A 59 -15.25 -26.47 3.65
C LEU A 59 -14.77 -25.02 3.47
N LYS A 60 -15.04 -24.14 4.43
CA LYS A 60 -14.53 -22.76 4.42
C LYS A 60 -13.00 -22.73 4.37
N TYR A 61 -12.32 -23.53 5.19
CA TYR A 61 -10.85 -23.60 5.18
C TYR A 61 -10.28 -24.12 3.87
N GLN A 62 -10.95 -25.07 3.21
CA GLN A 62 -10.57 -25.52 1.87
C GLN A 62 -10.71 -24.41 0.83
N ARG A 63 -11.82 -23.65 0.88
CA ARG A 63 -12.04 -22.49 0.00
C ARG A 63 -11.00 -21.39 0.22
N LEU A 64 -10.65 -21.09 1.47
CA LEU A 64 -9.59 -20.13 1.79
C LEU A 64 -8.26 -20.54 1.14
N ARG A 65 -7.87 -21.82 1.23
CA ARG A 65 -6.64 -22.31 0.57
C ARG A 65 -6.67 -22.16 -0.94
N TRP A 66 -7.82 -22.41 -1.55
CA TRP A 66 -7.99 -22.17 -2.97
C TRP A 66 -7.84 -20.67 -3.32
N CYS A 67 -8.47 -19.78 -2.57
CA CYS A 67 -8.30 -18.33 -2.74
C CYS A 67 -6.84 -17.88 -2.54
N ILE A 68 -6.14 -18.45 -1.54
CA ILE A 68 -4.70 -18.22 -1.34
C ILE A 68 -3.92 -18.63 -2.59
N SER A 69 -4.21 -19.82 -3.16
CA SER A 69 -3.52 -20.28 -4.37
C SER A 69 -3.74 -19.38 -5.58
N MET A 70 -4.93 -18.79 -5.71
CA MET A 70 -5.23 -17.82 -6.78
C MET A 70 -4.41 -16.54 -6.61
N ASN A 71 -4.37 -15.99 -5.38
CA ASN A 71 -3.53 -14.82 -5.08
C ASN A 71 -2.04 -15.13 -5.29
N THR A 72 -1.56 -16.31 -4.89
CA THR A 72 -0.19 -16.75 -5.13
C THR A 72 0.11 -16.84 -6.63
N SER A 73 -0.81 -17.37 -7.43
CA SER A 73 -0.64 -17.45 -8.89
C SER A 73 -0.42 -16.06 -9.49
N PHE A 74 -1.24 -15.08 -9.10
CA PHE A 74 -1.06 -13.69 -9.52
C PHE A 74 0.32 -13.14 -9.08
N ILE A 75 0.69 -13.29 -7.80
CA ILE A 75 1.98 -12.82 -7.27
C ILE A 75 3.15 -13.41 -8.06
N MET A 76 3.11 -14.71 -8.38
CA MET A 76 4.20 -15.35 -9.11
C MET A 76 4.31 -14.86 -10.56
N ASN A 77 3.18 -14.61 -11.25
CA ASN A 77 3.20 -14.00 -12.58
C ASN A 77 3.78 -12.57 -12.54
N MET A 78 3.41 -11.81 -11.52
CA MET A 78 3.95 -10.48 -11.27
C MET A 78 5.46 -10.50 -11.02
N LEU A 79 5.95 -11.44 -10.20
CA LEU A 79 7.40 -11.59 -9.96
C LEU A 79 8.17 -12.11 -11.17
N GLU A 80 7.56 -12.97 -12.00
CA GLU A 80 8.18 -13.48 -13.23
C GLU A 80 8.36 -12.38 -14.28
N ALA A 81 7.42 -11.45 -14.35
CA ALA A 81 7.49 -10.28 -15.22
C ALA A 81 8.39 -9.15 -14.68
N PHE A 82 8.74 -9.18 -13.39
CA PHE A 82 9.54 -8.13 -12.78
C PHE A 82 11.00 -8.24 -13.20
N GLU A 83 11.50 -7.21 -13.88
CA GLU A 83 12.92 -7.04 -14.21
C GLU A 83 13.59 -6.14 -13.15
N PRO A 84 14.44 -6.70 -12.26
CA PRO A 84 15.10 -5.92 -11.22
C PRO A 84 16.03 -4.86 -11.82
N PRO A 85 16.09 -3.64 -11.23
CA PRO A 85 16.96 -2.57 -11.73
C PRO A 85 18.47 -2.83 -11.49
N PHE A 86 18.80 -3.85 -10.68
CA PHE A 86 20.17 -4.20 -10.30
C PHE A 86 20.50 -5.65 -10.64
N ASP A 87 21.79 -5.93 -10.91
CA ASP A 87 22.27 -7.31 -11.02
C ASP A 87 22.36 -7.96 -9.63
N MET A 88 21.29 -8.67 -9.27
CA MET A 88 21.21 -9.36 -7.97
C MET A 88 22.06 -10.65 -7.91
N SER A 89 22.84 -11.01 -8.94
CA SER A 89 23.62 -12.27 -8.94
C SER A 89 24.92 -12.21 -8.12
N GLN A 90 25.45 -11.01 -7.85
CA GLN A 90 26.83 -10.84 -7.35
C GLN A 90 26.94 -10.69 -5.82
N CYS A 91 25.89 -10.28 -5.12
CA CYS A 91 25.91 -10.18 -3.66
C CYS A 91 25.55 -11.53 -3.01
N VAL A 92 26.38 -12.56 -3.13
CA VAL A 92 26.17 -13.81 -2.37
C VAL A 92 26.64 -13.60 -0.93
N ASP A 93 25.79 -13.98 0.03
CA ASP A 93 25.92 -13.83 1.48
C ASP A 93 27.37 -13.79 2.00
N GLY A 94 27.87 -12.58 2.28
CA GLY A 94 29.01 -12.36 3.15
C GLY A 94 28.53 -12.26 4.60
N ASP A 95 28.87 -13.27 5.39
CA ASP A 95 28.84 -13.31 6.85
C ASP A 95 27.54 -12.88 7.55
N CYS A 96 26.56 -13.80 7.51
CA CYS A 96 25.49 -13.86 8.51
C CYS A 96 26.01 -14.38 9.86
N HIS A 97 26.93 -13.66 10.51
CA HIS A 97 27.26 -13.82 11.94
C HIS A 97 28.00 -12.57 12.43
N ASP A 98 27.29 -11.45 12.51
CA ASP A 98 27.47 -10.32 13.44
C ASP A 98 26.77 -9.11 12.82
N CYS A 99 25.49 -8.90 13.15
CA CYS A 99 24.68 -7.67 13.02
C CYS A 99 23.19 -8.07 13.16
N ALA A 100 22.80 -8.59 14.33
CA ALA A 100 21.38 -8.77 14.69
C ALA A 100 20.81 -7.52 15.41
N GLU A 101 21.57 -6.44 15.48
CA GLU A 101 21.17 -5.15 16.05
C GLU A 101 21.62 -4.08 15.05
N HIS A 102 20.72 -3.13 14.72
CA HIS A 102 20.85 -2.09 13.69
C HIS A 102 20.50 -2.48 12.23
N MET A 103 19.19 -2.63 11.97
CA MET A 103 18.58 -2.35 10.67
C MET A 103 17.25 -1.61 10.90
N HIS A 104 17.32 -0.44 11.53
CA HIS A 104 16.39 0.65 11.24
C HIS A 104 17.00 1.48 10.10
N GLY A 105 16.16 2.01 9.22
CA GLY A 105 16.63 2.74 8.04
C GLY A 105 17.48 3.93 8.45
N HIS A 106 18.79 3.85 8.23
CA HIS A 106 19.68 4.99 8.42
C HIS A 106 19.45 6.01 7.31
N SER A 107 18.66 7.05 7.64
CA SER A 107 18.71 8.35 7.01
C SER A 107 20.01 9.03 7.43
N HIS A 108 20.92 9.30 6.48
CA HIS A 108 22.13 10.08 6.74
C HIS A 108 21.82 11.57 6.59
N ALA A 109 21.65 12.26 7.71
CA ALA A 109 21.73 13.71 7.81
C ALA A 109 23.14 14.12 8.28
N ASP A 110 24.01 14.52 7.34
CA ASP A 110 25.30 15.11 7.70
C ASP A 110 25.15 16.61 7.95
N THR A 111 25.24 16.98 9.22
CA THR A 111 25.28 18.37 9.70
C THR A 111 26.71 18.91 9.57
N ILE A 112 26.91 19.91 8.70
CA ILE A 112 28.15 20.70 8.67
C ILE A 112 28.13 21.68 9.84
N ASN A 113 29.06 21.47 10.75
CA ASN A 113 29.34 22.28 11.93
C ASN A 113 30.17 23.52 11.55
N ASN A 114 29.80 24.69 12.06
CA ASN A 114 30.74 25.80 12.28
C ASN A 114 30.34 26.58 13.55
N SER A 115 31.12 26.33 14.61
CA SER A 115 31.74 27.27 15.57
C SER A 115 31.09 28.67 15.73
N GLU A 116 30.84 29.25 16.91
CA GLU A 116 31.74 29.34 18.07
C GLU A 116 31.09 30.13 19.25
N LEU A 117 31.58 29.87 20.48
CA LEU A 117 31.68 30.74 21.69
C LEU A 117 30.48 31.01 22.65
N LEU A 118 30.42 30.19 23.72
CA LEU A 118 30.72 30.47 25.15
C LEU A 118 29.78 31.27 26.12
N VAL A 119 29.75 30.72 27.36
CA VAL A 119 29.46 31.27 28.71
C VAL A 119 28.00 31.11 29.22
N GLN A 120 27.61 30.71 30.45
CA GLN A 120 28.13 30.00 31.64
C GLN A 120 27.01 30.08 32.72
N HIS A 121 26.86 29.06 33.60
CA HIS A 121 26.13 29.06 34.90
C HIS A 121 24.58 29.20 34.88
N CYS A 122 23.74 28.60 35.75
CA CYS A 122 23.86 27.79 36.98
C CYS A 122 22.45 27.17 37.26
N CYS A 123 22.38 25.94 37.80
CA CYS A 123 21.21 25.48 38.57
C CYS A 123 21.27 26.03 40.01
N PRO A 124 20.16 25.96 40.76
CA PRO A 124 20.09 24.90 41.76
C PRO A 124 18.70 24.24 41.93
N GLU A 125 18.80 23.06 42.56
CA GLU A 125 17.80 22.08 42.98
C GLU A 125 16.86 22.53 44.11
N GLU A 126 15.73 21.83 44.27
CA GLU A 126 15.12 21.27 45.50
C GLU A 126 13.70 20.74 45.14
N GLY A 127 13.16 19.60 45.58
CA GLY A 127 13.55 18.63 46.59
C GLY A 127 12.61 17.40 46.54
N ALA A 128 12.98 16.36 47.27
CA ALA A 128 12.55 14.98 47.16
C ALA A 128 11.35 14.55 48.04
N ASN A 129 10.99 13.26 47.87
CA ASN A 129 10.22 12.32 48.74
C ASN A 129 8.78 12.05 48.29
N THR A 130 8.24 10.82 48.23
CA THR A 130 8.71 9.47 48.61
C THR A 130 7.81 8.41 47.96
N ARG A 131 8.37 7.21 47.79
CA ARG A 131 7.79 5.93 47.32
C ARG A 131 6.47 5.53 48.00
N GLU A 132 5.63 4.80 47.27
CA GLU A 132 5.15 3.48 47.67
C GLU A 132 4.76 2.61 46.44
N THR A 133 5.19 1.35 46.50
CA THR A 133 5.07 0.26 45.52
C THR A 133 3.74 -0.47 45.66
N GLU A 134 3.12 -0.89 44.54
CA GLU A 134 2.37 -2.16 44.49
C GLU A 134 2.19 -2.67 43.04
N ASN A 135 1.96 -3.99 42.95
CA ASN A 135 2.35 -4.88 41.85
C ASN A 135 1.37 -4.97 40.66
N LYS A 136 1.96 -5.15 39.48
CA LYS A 136 1.60 -6.00 38.33
C LYS A 136 0.14 -6.43 38.14
N LYS A 137 -0.39 -6.12 36.95
CA LYS A 137 -1.00 -7.12 36.05
C LYS A 137 -0.87 -6.64 34.60
N ASP A 138 -0.21 -7.46 33.79
CA ASP A 138 -0.08 -7.34 32.35
C ASP A 138 -1.44 -7.62 31.69
N GLU A 139 -1.93 -6.68 30.88
CA GLU A 139 -2.96 -6.93 29.87
C GLU A 139 -2.40 -6.55 28.49
N GLU A 140 -2.44 -7.53 27.59
CA GLU A 140 -1.96 -7.49 26.22
C GLU A 140 -2.73 -6.43 25.40
N VAL A 141 -2.02 -5.40 24.94
CA VAL A 141 -2.51 -4.47 23.93
C VAL A 141 -1.89 -4.88 22.59
N HIS A 142 -2.69 -5.51 21.73
CA HIS A 142 -2.34 -5.74 20.33
C HIS A 142 -3.00 -4.64 19.48
N MET A 143 -2.21 -3.66 19.03
CA MET A 143 -2.56 -2.75 17.94
C MET A 143 -1.29 -2.51 17.12
N VAL A 144 -1.31 -2.90 15.83
CA VAL A 144 -0.30 -2.48 14.85
C VAL A 144 -1.06 -1.78 13.74
N GLY A 145 -0.84 -0.47 13.63
CA GLY A 145 -1.38 0.42 12.63
C GLY A 145 -0.85 0.07 11.25
N CYS A 146 -1.69 -0.57 10.46
CA CYS A 146 -1.64 -0.45 9.01
C CYS A 146 -2.87 0.39 8.68
N SER A 147 -2.69 1.59 8.09
CA SER A 147 -3.75 2.53 7.75
C SER A 147 -4.90 1.77 7.06
N GLN A 148 -5.97 1.49 7.80
CA GLN A 148 -7.15 0.83 7.28
C GLN A 148 -8.00 1.88 6.57
N PRO A 149 -8.55 1.60 5.38
CA PRO A 149 -9.63 2.44 4.86
C PRO A 149 -10.80 2.40 5.84
N ALA A 150 -11.43 3.55 6.05
CA ALA A 150 -12.52 3.75 6.98
C ALA A 150 -13.61 2.68 6.81
N ALA A 151 -14.03 2.08 7.92
CA ALA A 151 -15.12 1.10 7.92
C ALA A 151 -16.44 1.79 7.54
N CYS A 152 -16.96 1.46 6.35
CA CYS A 152 -18.26 1.92 5.88
C CYS A 152 -19.39 1.27 6.71
N ASN A 153 -20.12 2.07 7.49
CA ASN A 153 -21.36 1.64 8.15
C ASN A 153 -22.55 1.92 7.21
N LEU A 154 -23.08 0.90 6.55
CA LEU A 154 -24.36 1.00 5.86
C LEU A 154 -25.51 1.13 6.87
N GLY A 155 -25.92 2.37 7.13
CA GLY A 155 -27.19 2.68 7.80
C GLY A 155 -28.36 2.53 6.84
N ILE A 156 -29.23 1.55 7.10
CA ILE A 156 -30.47 1.32 6.36
C ILE A 156 -31.48 2.43 6.71
N SER A 157 -31.90 3.22 5.72
CA SER A 157 -33.09 4.06 5.82
C SER A 157 -34.34 3.26 5.43
N GLN A 158 -35.34 3.29 6.32
CA GLN A 158 -36.67 2.74 6.11
C GLN A 158 -37.41 3.53 5.03
N GLY A 159 -38.06 2.83 4.10
CA GLY A 159 -38.87 3.42 3.03
C GLY A 159 -39.94 2.46 2.53
N GLU A 160 -41.07 2.48 3.23
CA GLU A 160 -42.46 2.20 2.85
C GLU A 160 -42.82 1.25 1.68
N ASP A 161 -43.64 0.27 2.03
CA ASP A 161 -44.44 -0.62 1.19
C ASP A 161 -45.24 0.11 0.09
N LYS A 162 -45.09 -0.34 -1.17
CA LYS A 162 -46.18 -0.33 -2.15
C LYS A 162 -46.21 -1.63 -2.97
N SER A 163 -47.23 -2.42 -2.65
CA SER A 163 -47.79 -3.53 -3.42
C SER A 163 -48.09 -3.17 -4.88
N CYS A 164 -47.81 -4.10 -5.80
CA CYS A 164 -48.69 -4.45 -6.92
C CYS A 164 -48.40 -5.89 -7.38
N ASN A 165 -49.43 -6.74 -7.30
CA ASN A 165 -49.50 -8.05 -7.93
C ASN A 165 -49.79 -7.94 -9.44
N ASP A 166 -49.27 -8.90 -10.19
CA ASP A 166 -49.74 -9.51 -11.46
C ASP A 166 -48.49 -9.83 -12.29
N GLY A 167 -48.14 -11.04 -12.75
CA GLY A 167 -48.83 -12.31 -12.87
C GLY A 167 -48.34 -12.97 -14.17
N LYS A 168 -47.86 -14.22 -14.07
CA LYS A 168 -47.66 -15.28 -15.11
C LYS A 168 -46.25 -15.55 -15.68
N ASP A 169 -45.73 -16.69 -15.21
CA ASP A 169 -45.30 -17.89 -15.96
C ASP A 169 -44.26 -17.80 -17.09
N ALA A 170 -43.08 -18.40 -16.87
CA ALA A 170 -42.70 -19.65 -17.54
C ALA A 170 -41.42 -20.27 -16.94
N SER A 171 -41.50 -21.57 -16.71
CA SER A 171 -40.52 -22.50 -16.13
C SER A 171 -39.32 -22.82 -17.04
N ALA A 172 -38.14 -23.01 -16.44
CA ALA A 172 -37.23 -24.11 -16.78
C ALA A 172 -36.18 -24.31 -15.67
N ALA A 173 -36.34 -25.40 -14.91
CA ALA A 173 -35.37 -25.91 -13.96
C ALA A 173 -34.62 -27.09 -14.60
N ALA A 174 -33.30 -27.14 -14.45
CA ALA A 174 -32.46 -28.35 -14.54
C ALA A 174 -31.14 -28.08 -13.81
N ASN A 175 -31.02 -28.51 -12.55
CA ASN A 175 -30.36 -29.76 -12.12
C ASN A 175 -28.85 -29.79 -12.37
N CYS A 176 -28.06 -29.45 -11.33
CA CYS A 176 -26.69 -29.91 -11.17
C CYS A 176 -26.66 -30.79 -9.91
N GLN A 177 -26.54 -32.10 -10.12
CA GLN A 177 -26.49 -33.10 -9.06
C GLN A 177 -25.06 -33.24 -8.52
N ASP A 178 -24.99 -33.34 -7.19
CA ASP A 178 -23.84 -33.81 -6.43
C ASP A 178 -23.39 -35.19 -6.90
N THR A 179 -22.08 -35.41 -6.99
CA THR A 179 -21.52 -36.75 -6.96
C THR A 179 -20.27 -36.78 -6.07
N ASP A 180 -20.42 -37.39 -4.91
CA ASP A 180 -19.34 -37.86 -4.04
C ASP A 180 -18.58 -38.99 -4.73
N CYS A 181 -17.24 -39.00 -4.65
CA CYS A 181 -16.43 -40.20 -4.90
C CYS A 181 -15.26 -40.25 -3.91
N PHE A 182 -15.27 -41.27 -3.04
CA PHE A 182 -14.19 -41.64 -2.14
C PHE A 182 -13.22 -42.64 -2.81
N ALA A 183 -11.92 -42.31 -2.73
CA ALA A 183 -10.72 -43.14 -2.59
C ALA A 183 -10.42 -44.35 -3.50
N SER A 184 -9.22 -44.35 -4.12
CA SER A 184 -8.19 -45.38 -3.88
C SER A 184 -6.81 -44.98 -4.45
N SER A 185 -5.76 -45.25 -3.67
CA SER A 185 -4.33 -45.14 -3.99
C SER A 185 -3.81 -46.25 -4.91
N THR A 186 -2.86 -45.94 -5.83
CA THR A 186 -1.58 -46.68 -6.03
C THR A 186 -0.69 -46.00 -7.09
N ASP A 187 0.55 -45.73 -6.66
CA ASP A 187 1.87 -45.72 -7.32
C ASP A 187 2.15 -45.17 -8.74
N GLU A 188 3.09 -44.22 -8.71
CA GLU A 188 4.26 -43.97 -9.58
C GLU A 188 4.10 -43.94 -11.11
N ASN A 189 4.22 -42.74 -11.67
CA ASN A 189 5.16 -42.51 -12.77
C ASN A 189 5.67 -41.06 -12.80
N VAL A 190 7.00 -40.95 -12.68
CA VAL A 190 7.79 -39.72 -12.64
C VAL A 190 7.86 -39.09 -14.03
N THR A 191 7.51 -37.82 -14.15
CA THR A 191 7.88 -36.95 -15.29
C THR A 191 8.81 -35.84 -14.77
N PRO A 192 10.03 -35.67 -15.32
CA PRO A 192 10.96 -34.65 -14.88
C PRO A 192 10.78 -33.37 -15.69
N GLY A 193 10.47 -32.25 -15.04
CA GLY A 193 10.50 -30.95 -15.72
C GLY A 193 9.64 -29.86 -15.10
N HIS A 194 9.78 -29.57 -13.81
CA HIS A 194 9.48 -28.23 -13.27
C HIS A 194 10.73 -27.78 -12.51
N ARG A 195 11.35 -26.68 -12.97
CA ARG A 195 12.42 -26.02 -12.22
C ARG A 195 11.79 -25.57 -10.91
N ARG A 196 12.15 -26.25 -9.83
CA ARG A 196 11.82 -25.84 -8.46
C ARG A 196 12.48 -24.47 -8.25
N ALA A 197 11.68 -23.44 -7.98
CA ALA A 197 12.22 -22.15 -7.54
C ALA A 197 13.17 -22.42 -6.35
N PRO A 198 14.35 -21.77 -6.29
CA PRO A 198 15.27 -22.00 -5.19
C PRO A 198 14.58 -21.59 -3.90
N SER A 199 14.32 -22.56 -3.04
CA SER A 199 13.86 -22.36 -1.68
C SER A 199 15.02 -21.74 -0.89
N LEU A 200 15.19 -20.42 -1.01
CA LEU A 200 15.89 -19.63 -0.01
C LEU A 200 14.91 -19.49 1.16
N PRO A 201 15.13 -20.16 2.31
CA PRO A 201 14.38 -19.86 3.51
C PRO A 201 15.01 -18.58 4.08
N LEU A 202 14.71 -17.46 3.43
CA LEU A 202 14.88 -16.17 4.08
C LEU A 202 13.75 -16.11 5.12
N ASP A 203 14.12 -16.08 6.39
CA ASP A 203 13.17 -15.80 7.45
C ASP A 203 12.66 -14.37 7.23
N VAL A 204 11.47 -14.26 6.66
CA VAL A 204 10.85 -12.96 6.35
C VAL A 204 10.08 -12.49 7.57
N PRO A 205 10.40 -11.31 8.12
CA PRO A 205 9.62 -10.70 9.20
C PRO A 205 8.13 -10.67 8.86
N PRO A 206 7.21 -11.04 9.77
CA PRO A 206 5.77 -11.06 9.50
C PRO A 206 5.24 -9.74 8.93
N VAL A 207 5.78 -8.61 9.39
CA VAL A 207 5.44 -7.25 8.93
C VAL A 207 5.62 -7.06 7.42
N ASP A 208 6.59 -7.73 6.81
CA ASP A 208 6.85 -7.63 5.36
C ASP A 208 5.79 -8.38 4.56
N VAL A 209 5.32 -9.53 5.05
CA VAL A 209 4.22 -10.26 4.40
C VAL A 209 2.90 -9.51 4.60
N ASP A 210 2.73 -8.81 5.72
CA ASP A 210 1.57 -7.94 5.93
C ASP A 210 1.54 -6.76 4.94
N LYS A 211 2.70 -6.24 4.54
CA LYS A 211 2.79 -5.28 3.43
C LYS A 211 2.29 -5.89 2.12
N VAL A 212 2.67 -7.12 1.78
CA VAL A 212 2.14 -7.83 0.59
C VAL A 212 0.61 -7.97 0.66
N ARG A 213 0.05 -8.32 1.82
CA ARG A 213 -1.41 -8.37 2.01
C ARG A 213 -2.06 -6.99 1.81
N CYS A 214 -1.37 -5.92 2.20
CA CYS A 214 -1.79 -4.55 1.94
C CYS A 214 -1.83 -4.25 0.44
N ILE A 215 -0.78 -4.62 -0.32
CA ILE A 215 -0.75 -4.45 -1.78
C ILE A 215 -1.97 -5.10 -2.45
N ILE A 216 -2.33 -6.33 -2.07
CA ILE A 216 -3.50 -7.02 -2.63
C ILE A 216 -4.79 -6.21 -2.39
N ARG A 217 -4.92 -5.52 -1.24
CA ARG A 217 -6.07 -4.63 -0.99
C ARG A 217 -5.98 -3.33 -1.79
N ASN A 218 -4.77 -2.76 -1.93
CA ASN A 218 -4.57 -1.53 -2.71
C ASN A 218 -4.90 -1.73 -4.20
N ILE A 219 -4.75 -2.94 -4.75
CA ILE A 219 -5.24 -3.27 -6.10
C ILE A 219 -6.74 -2.99 -6.22
N VAL A 220 -7.54 -3.26 -5.18
CA VAL A 220 -8.98 -3.00 -5.20
C VAL A 220 -9.25 -1.50 -5.36
N ARG A 221 -8.59 -0.67 -4.53
CA ARG A 221 -8.73 0.79 -4.57
C ARG A 221 -8.39 1.33 -5.96
N ASP A 222 -7.23 0.96 -6.49
CA ASP A 222 -6.68 1.61 -7.70
C ASP A 222 -7.16 0.98 -9.01
N TRP A 223 -7.47 -0.31 -9.04
CA TRP A 223 -7.61 -1.05 -10.30
C TRP A 223 -8.82 -1.99 -10.35
N ALA A 224 -9.66 -2.04 -9.32
CA ALA A 224 -10.91 -2.80 -9.39
C ALA A 224 -12.13 -1.89 -9.50
N GLN A 225 -13.22 -2.41 -10.06
CA GLN A 225 -14.49 -1.70 -10.14
C GLN A 225 -15.05 -1.37 -8.74
N GLU A 226 -14.82 -2.24 -7.77
CA GLU A 226 -15.22 -2.07 -6.37
C GLU A 226 -14.56 -0.85 -5.71
N GLY A 227 -13.37 -0.45 -6.18
CA GLY A 227 -12.67 0.75 -5.70
C GLY A 227 -13.20 2.05 -6.30
N GLN A 228 -14.10 2.01 -7.30
CA GLN A 228 -14.55 3.21 -8.01
C GLN A 228 -15.15 4.26 -7.08
N ILE A 229 -15.97 3.86 -6.10
CA ILE A 229 -16.57 4.81 -5.14
C ILE A 229 -15.48 5.54 -4.35
N GLU A 230 -14.46 4.81 -3.90
CA GLU A 230 -13.34 5.39 -3.16
C GLU A 230 -12.51 6.35 -4.04
N ARG A 231 -12.30 5.98 -5.31
CA ARG A 231 -11.64 6.87 -6.30
C ARG A 231 -12.50 8.08 -6.64
N ASP A 232 -13.82 7.96 -6.69
CA ASP A 232 -14.72 9.08 -6.93
C ASP A 232 -14.68 10.08 -5.76
N GLU A 233 -14.52 9.61 -4.53
CA GLU A 233 -14.38 10.49 -3.36
C GLU A 233 -12.98 11.10 -3.25
N CYS A 234 -11.94 10.42 -3.75
CA CYS A 234 -10.54 10.85 -3.59
C CYS A 234 -9.94 11.50 -4.84
N TYR A 235 -10.02 10.84 -5.99
CA TYR A 235 -9.34 11.23 -7.23
C TYR A 235 -10.16 12.21 -8.05
N LYS A 236 -11.48 12.01 -8.14
CA LYS A 236 -12.33 12.89 -8.94
C LYS A 236 -12.26 14.37 -8.54
N PRO A 237 -12.27 14.78 -7.25
CA PRO A 237 -12.11 16.19 -6.88
C PRO A 237 -10.79 16.79 -7.36
N ILE A 238 -9.71 16.00 -7.34
CA ILE A 238 -8.39 16.41 -7.85
C ILE A 238 -8.45 16.60 -9.36
N LEU A 239 -8.98 15.62 -10.09
CA LEU A 239 -9.08 15.64 -11.55
C LEU A 239 -9.97 16.78 -12.05
N GLU A 240 -11.07 17.07 -11.35
CA GLU A 240 -11.95 18.21 -11.63
C GLU A 240 -11.22 19.54 -11.44
N GLU A 241 -10.43 19.67 -10.38
CA GLU A 241 -9.65 20.88 -10.12
C GLU A 241 -8.54 21.10 -11.17
N LEU A 242 -7.85 20.03 -11.58
CA LEU A 242 -6.89 20.07 -12.69
C LEU A 242 -7.57 20.44 -14.03
N ASN A 243 -8.80 19.98 -14.27
CA ASN A 243 -9.61 20.42 -15.42
C ASN A 243 -10.02 21.88 -15.35
N ARG A 244 -10.36 22.38 -14.17
CA ARG A 244 -10.72 23.79 -13.95
C ARG A 244 -9.53 24.73 -14.16
N LEU A 245 -8.36 24.36 -13.64
CA LEU A 245 -7.15 25.19 -13.64
C LEU A 245 -6.38 25.13 -14.97
N PHE A 246 -6.43 24.00 -15.67
CA PHE A 246 -5.76 23.81 -16.97
C PHE A 246 -6.78 23.49 -18.08
N PRO A 247 -7.65 24.44 -18.46
CA PRO A 247 -8.67 24.21 -19.49
C PRO A 247 -8.09 24.18 -20.91
N ASP A 248 -6.99 24.89 -21.16
CA ASP A 248 -6.22 24.84 -22.40
C ASP A 248 -4.96 23.99 -22.17
N ARG A 249 -4.86 22.90 -22.93
CA ARG A 249 -3.73 21.96 -22.90
C ARG A 249 -3.07 21.81 -24.27
N SER A 250 -3.17 22.83 -25.11
CA SER A 250 -2.45 22.89 -26.39
C SER A 250 -0.95 22.64 -26.22
N ARG A 251 -0.38 23.09 -25.09
CA ARG A 251 0.87 22.60 -24.53
C ARG A 251 0.56 21.76 -23.27
N PRO A 252 0.82 20.44 -23.28
CA PRO A 252 0.57 19.58 -22.14
C PRO A 252 1.32 20.05 -20.88
N PRO A 253 0.61 20.38 -19.77
CA PRO A 253 1.23 20.75 -18.50
C PRO A 253 1.89 19.53 -17.81
N SER A 254 3.00 19.74 -17.12
CA SER A 254 3.67 18.72 -16.31
C SER A 254 3.03 18.59 -14.92
N CYS A 255 2.71 17.36 -14.52
CA CYS A 255 2.14 17.06 -13.20
C CYS A 255 2.96 15.97 -12.50
N LEU A 256 3.39 16.25 -11.27
CA LEU A 256 4.02 15.27 -10.39
C LEU A 256 3.00 14.72 -9.40
N VAL A 257 3.03 13.42 -9.15
CA VAL A 257 2.19 12.73 -8.16
C VAL A 257 3.10 11.97 -7.17
N PRO A 258 3.55 12.60 -6.08
CA PRO A 258 4.31 11.92 -5.04
C PRO A 258 3.45 10.88 -4.29
N GLY A 259 4.04 9.74 -3.94
CA GLY A 259 3.32 8.63 -3.31
C GLY A 259 2.23 8.05 -4.22
N ALA A 260 2.57 7.81 -5.48
CA ALA A 260 1.62 7.39 -6.51
C ALA A 260 1.05 5.98 -6.31
N GLY A 261 1.57 5.17 -5.38
CA GLY A 261 1.05 3.85 -5.07
C GLY A 261 1.08 2.93 -6.30
N LEU A 262 -0.08 2.44 -6.72
CA LEU A 262 -0.18 1.58 -7.90
C LEU A 262 -0.32 2.35 -9.22
N GLY A 263 -0.26 3.69 -9.18
CA GLY A 263 -0.14 4.56 -10.35
C GLY A 263 -1.47 4.99 -10.98
N ARG A 264 -2.63 4.62 -10.41
CA ARG A 264 -3.93 4.91 -11.01
C ARG A 264 -4.19 6.41 -11.18
N LEU A 265 -3.97 7.21 -10.14
CA LEU A 265 -4.20 8.66 -10.20
C LEU A 265 -3.27 9.33 -11.22
N ALA A 266 -1.98 8.94 -11.24
CA ALA A 266 -1.03 9.46 -12.22
C ALA A 266 -1.42 9.09 -13.65
N LEU A 267 -1.95 7.88 -13.88
CA LEU A 267 -2.51 7.47 -15.16
C LEU A 267 -3.74 8.30 -15.55
N GLU A 268 -4.71 8.51 -14.65
CA GLU A 268 -5.90 9.31 -14.96
C GLU A 268 -5.56 10.78 -15.26
N ILE A 269 -4.58 11.34 -14.55
CA ILE A 269 -4.04 12.69 -14.85
C ILE A 269 -3.41 12.71 -16.24
N SER A 270 -2.65 11.67 -16.62
CA SER A 270 -2.13 11.55 -17.99
C SER A 270 -3.26 11.48 -19.02
N SER A 271 -4.31 10.71 -18.77
CA SER A 271 -5.49 10.61 -19.64
C SER A 271 -6.24 11.93 -19.82
N LEU A 272 -6.09 12.89 -18.90
CA LEU A 272 -6.60 14.26 -19.08
C LEU A 272 -5.75 15.11 -20.03
N GLY A 273 -4.58 14.64 -20.48
CA GLY A 273 -3.70 15.36 -21.38
C GLY A 273 -2.50 16.03 -20.69
N PHE A 274 -2.17 15.64 -19.46
CA PHE A 274 -0.95 16.09 -18.77
C PHE A 274 0.25 15.21 -19.15
N VAL A 275 1.45 15.77 -19.01
CA VAL A 275 2.70 14.99 -18.86
C VAL A 275 2.80 14.62 -17.39
N SER A 276 2.38 13.40 -17.06
CA SER A 276 2.19 12.96 -15.66
C SER A 276 3.32 12.04 -15.23
N GLN A 277 3.94 12.32 -14.08
CA GLN A 277 4.89 11.43 -13.45
C GLN A 277 4.38 11.04 -12.06
N GLY A 278 4.19 9.75 -11.83
CA GLY A 278 4.07 9.24 -10.46
C GLY A 278 5.44 9.05 -9.84
N ASN A 279 5.57 9.27 -8.53
CA ASN A 279 6.75 8.92 -7.76
C ASN A 279 6.38 7.95 -6.63
N GLU A 280 7.17 6.91 -6.44
CA GLU A 280 6.95 5.91 -5.40
C GLU A 280 8.27 5.31 -4.94
N PHE A 281 8.44 5.18 -3.63
CA PHE A 281 9.65 4.65 -3.01
C PHE A 281 9.55 3.15 -2.70
N SER A 282 8.35 2.67 -2.38
CA SER A 282 8.13 1.30 -1.95
C SER A 282 8.23 0.32 -3.13
N TYR A 283 9.27 -0.51 -3.10
CA TYR A 283 9.38 -1.65 -4.04
C TYR A 283 8.18 -2.60 -3.99
N TYR A 284 7.46 -2.68 -2.85
CA TYR A 284 6.20 -3.43 -2.81
C TYR A 284 5.19 -2.87 -3.81
N MET A 285 4.98 -1.55 -3.81
CA MET A 285 4.08 -0.87 -4.75
C MET A 285 4.63 -0.92 -6.16
N MET A 286 5.93 -0.65 -6.37
CA MET A 286 6.54 -0.58 -7.70
C MET A 286 6.50 -1.89 -8.47
N ILE A 287 6.78 -3.03 -7.83
CA ILE A 287 6.68 -4.33 -8.49
C ILE A 287 5.24 -4.56 -9.01
N CYS A 288 4.24 -4.26 -8.18
CA CYS A 288 2.84 -4.45 -8.53
C CYS A 288 2.34 -3.43 -9.57
N SER A 289 2.69 -2.16 -9.40
CA SER A 289 2.38 -1.07 -10.33
C SER A 289 2.96 -1.36 -11.71
N SER A 290 4.24 -1.73 -11.80
CA SER A 290 4.89 -2.07 -13.06
C SER A 290 4.17 -3.21 -13.78
N PHE A 291 3.78 -4.26 -13.06
CA PHE A 291 3.02 -5.36 -13.64
C PHE A 291 1.67 -4.91 -14.20
N ILE A 292 0.89 -4.16 -13.41
CA ILE A 292 -0.43 -3.70 -13.85
C ILE A 292 -0.29 -2.79 -15.07
N LEU A 293 0.60 -1.80 -15.02
CA LEU A 293 0.75 -0.79 -16.07
C LEU A 293 1.36 -1.33 -17.37
N ASN A 294 2.26 -2.32 -17.30
CA ASN A 294 3.07 -2.73 -18.44
C ASN A 294 2.81 -4.15 -18.95
N HIS A 295 2.24 -5.04 -18.12
CA HIS A 295 2.12 -6.46 -18.46
C HIS A 295 0.68 -6.97 -18.58
N THR A 296 -0.32 -6.22 -18.07
CA THR A 296 -1.73 -6.56 -18.32
C THR A 296 -2.09 -6.33 -19.78
N GLN A 297 -2.94 -7.19 -20.34
CA GLN A 297 -3.29 -7.20 -21.76
C GLN A 297 -4.73 -6.72 -22.03
N GLU A 298 -5.62 -6.90 -21.05
CA GLU A 298 -7.02 -6.52 -21.16
C GLU A 298 -7.63 -6.20 -19.80
N ALA A 299 -8.81 -5.58 -19.82
CA ALA A 299 -9.55 -5.30 -18.60
C ALA A 299 -10.09 -6.59 -17.99
N ASN A 300 -10.08 -6.69 -16.65
CA ASN A 300 -10.53 -7.83 -15.85
C ASN A 300 -9.76 -9.14 -16.10
N GLU A 301 -8.53 -9.05 -16.64
CA GLU A 301 -7.66 -10.21 -16.92
C GLU A 301 -7.36 -11.03 -15.66
N TRP A 302 -7.16 -10.36 -14.51
CA TRP A 302 -6.74 -10.98 -13.27
C TRP A 302 -7.87 -11.01 -12.24
N THR A 303 -7.83 -12.02 -11.36
CA THR A 303 -8.78 -12.15 -10.25
C THR A 303 -8.05 -12.46 -8.96
N ILE A 304 -8.32 -11.67 -7.91
CA ILE A 304 -7.75 -11.81 -6.57
C ILE A 304 -8.84 -11.97 -5.50
N TYR A 305 -8.41 -12.35 -4.31
CA TYR A 305 -9.23 -12.54 -3.11
C TYR A 305 -8.64 -11.70 -1.98
N PRO A 306 -8.92 -10.38 -1.96
CA PRO A 306 -8.24 -9.42 -1.08
C PRO A 306 -8.67 -9.50 0.40
N TRP A 307 -9.81 -10.13 0.70
CA TRP A 307 -10.42 -10.11 2.03
C TRP A 307 -10.10 -11.34 2.90
N ILE A 308 -9.41 -12.33 2.35
CA ILE A 308 -9.25 -13.66 2.98
C ILE A 308 -8.40 -13.66 4.26
N HIS A 309 -7.61 -12.60 4.49
CA HIS A 309 -6.72 -12.49 5.65
C HIS A 309 -7.40 -11.94 6.91
N ASN A 310 -8.65 -11.48 6.82
CA ASN A 310 -9.42 -10.95 7.95
C ASN A 310 -10.67 -11.80 8.22
N ASN A 311 -10.88 -12.18 9.48
CA ASN A 311 -12.07 -12.93 9.93
C ASN A 311 -13.06 -12.06 10.73
N CYS A 312 -12.73 -10.80 10.98
CA CYS A 312 -13.53 -9.89 11.77
C CYS A 312 -14.54 -9.15 10.89
N ASN A 313 -15.70 -8.82 11.46
CA ASN A 313 -16.71 -7.95 10.86
C ASN A 313 -17.26 -8.41 9.49
N SER A 314 -17.26 -9.72 9.21
CA SER A 314 -17.97 -10.29 8.06
C SER A 314 -19.43 -10.61 8.40
N LEU A 315 -20.37 -10.27 7.52
CA LEU A 315 -21.77 -10.70 7.66
C LEU A 315 -21.93 -12.17 7.25
N SER A 316 -21.11 -12.63 6.31
CA SER A 316 -21.10 -14.01 5.81
C SER A 316 -19.72 -14.43 5.32
N ASP A 317 -19.50 -15.75 5.19
CA ASP A 317 -18.28 -16.30 4.58
C ASP A 317 -18.07 -15.81 3.14
N LYS A 318 -19.15 -15.45 2.43
CA LYS A 318 -19.06 -14.93 1.06
C LYS A 318 -18.34 -13.59 1.01
N ASP A 319 -18.43 -12.78 2.07
CA ASP A 319 -17.77 -11.47 2.12
C ASP A 319 -16.25 -11.64 2.17
N GLN A 320 -15.78 -12.59 2.99
CA GLN A 320 -14.36 -12.93 3.09
C GLN A 320 -13.82 -13.61 1.83
N LEU A 321 -14.62 -14.48 1.21
CA LEU A 321 -14.23 -15.27 0.04
C LEU A 321 -14.53 -14.58 -1.30
N ARG A 322 -14.96 -13.31 -1.29
CA ARG A 322 -15.35 -12.61 -2.51
C ARG A 322 -14.14 -12.39 -3.43
N ALA A 323 -14.30 -12.80 -4.68
CA ALA A 323 -13.37 -12.52 -5.76
C ALA A 323 -13.49 -11.06 -6.23
N VAL A 324 -12.38 -10.48 -6.68
CA VAL A 324 -12.30 -9.14 -7.27
C VAL A 324 -11.47 -9.23 -8.55
N SER A 325 -12.02 -8.75 -9.67
CA SER A 325 -11.34 -8.72 -10.96
C SER A 325 -10.67 -7.37 -11.24
N PHE A 326 -9.53 -7.38 -11.91
CA PHE A 326 -8.74 -6.18 -12.24
C PHE A 326 -7.83 -6.45 -13.47
N PRO A 327 -7.29 -5.41 -14.13
CA PRO A 327 -7.63 -4.01 -13.95
C PRO A 327 -9.01 -3.69 -14.58
N ASP A 328 -9.81 -2.81 -13.97
CA ASP A 328 -11.13 -2.40 -14.47
C ASP A 328 -11.05 -1.63 -15.79
N ILE A 329 -9.89 -1.02 -16.05
CA ILE A 329 -9.50 -0.43 -17.34
C ILE A 329 -8.16 -1.03 -17.77
N HIS A 330 -7.98 -1.32 -19.06
CA HIS A 330 -6.67 -1.72 -19.57
C HIS A 330 -5.77 -0.47 -19.71
N PRO A 331 -4.62 -0.36 -19.00
CA PRO A 331 -3.83 0.88 -18.92
C PRO A 331 -3.42 1.45 -20.27
N SER A 332 -2.95 0.61 -21.21
CA SER A 332 -2.54 1.09 -22.54
C SER A 332 -3.72 1.61 -23.39
N SER A 333 -4.95 1.26 -23.05
CA SER A 333 -6.16 1.77 -23.71
C SER A 333 -6.80 2.98 -23.02
N ALA A 334 -6.23 3.43 -21.90
CA ALA A 334 -6.81 4.50 -21.08
C ALA A 334 -6.63 5.92 -21.67
N GLY A 335 -6.07 6.05 -22.87
CA GLY A 335 -5.83 7.34 -23.51
C GLY A 335 -4.71 8.16 -22.86
N ILE A 336 -3.72 7.51 -22.26
CA ILE A 336 -2.55 8.16 -21.68
C ILE A 336 -1.76 8.92 -22.76
N THR A 337 -1.11 10.02 -22.35
CA THR A 337 -0.17 10.75 -23.21
C THR A 337 1.17 10.02 -23.29
N GLU A 338 2.00 10.37 -24.27
CA GLU A 338 3.41 9.92 -24.32
C GLU A 338 4.23 10.40 -23.10
N GLY A 339 3.67 11.28 -22.27
CA GLY A 339 4.31 11.84 -21.08
C GLY A 339 4.01 11.10 -19.77
N PHE A 340 3.32 9.96 -19.79
CA PHE A 340 3.11 9.15 -18.57
C PHE A 340 4.39 8.41 -18.15
N SER A 341 4.79 8.54 -16.89
CA SER A 341 5.93 7.81 -16.32
C SER A 341 5.78 7.53 -14.82
N MET A 342 6.56 6.58 -14.31
CA MET A 342 6.71 6.32 -12.88
C MET A 342 8.20 6.43 -12.51
N CYS A 343 8.51 7.15 -11.44
CA CYS A 343 9.85 7.34 -10.91
C CYS A 343 9.99 6.62 -9.56
N ALA A 344 10.92 5.65 -9.49
CA ALA A 344 11.24 4.97 -8.26
C ALA A 344 12.24 5.79 -7.42
N GLY A 345 11.96 5.97 -6.14
CA GLY A 345 12.86 6.63 -5.19
C GLY A 345 12.12 7.48 -4.16
N ASP A 346 12.84 7.88 -3.12
CA ASP A 346 12.32 8.77 -2.08
C ASP A 346 12.03 10.16 -2.65
N PHE A 347 10.88 10.74 -2.28
CA PHE A 347 10.43 12.04 -2.81
C PHE A 347 11.44 13.15 -2.52
N VAL A 348 11.97 13.20 -1.29
CA VAL A 348 12.92 14.24 -0.87
C VAL A 348 14.20 14.09 -1.68
N GLU A 349 14.72 12.86 -1.75
CA GLU A 349 15.96 12.58 -2.45
C GLU A 349 15.89 12.83 -3.96
N VAL A 350 14.76 12.51 -4.61
CA VAL A 350 14.61 12.66 -6.06
C VAL A 350 14.30 14.10 -6.44
N TYR A 351 13.46 14.79 -5.67
CA TYR A 351 12.90 16.08 -6.07
C TYR A 351 13.52 17.31 -5.39
N ASN A 352 14.41 17.14 -4.41
CA ASN A 352 15.17 18.25 -3.84
C ASN A 352 16.43 18.65 -4.65
N GLU A 353 16.68 17.99 -5.79
CA GLU A 353 17.79 18.33 -6.69
C GLU A 353 17.59 19.68 -7.38
N GLU A 354 18.67 20.41 -7.68
CA GLU A 354 18.62 21.72 -8.39
C GLU A 354 17.94 21.59 -9.76
N SER A 355 18.08 20.44 -10.43
CA SER A 355 17.45 20.17 -11.72
C SER A 355 15.92 20.12 -11.70
N GLN A 356 15.31 20.02 -10.51
CA GLN A 356 13.86 19.94 -10.32
C GLN A 356 13.24 21.29 -9.97
N GLU A 357 14.06 22.31 -9.69
CA GLU A 357 13.59 23.66 -9.37
C GLU A 357 12.77 24.23 -10.53
N SER A 358 11.56 24.71 -10.24
CA SER A 358 10.63 25.26 -11.24
C SER A 358 10.38 24.32 -12.45
N ALA A 359 10.34 23.00 -12.24
CA ALA A 359 10.13 22.02 -13.31
C ALA A 359 8.66 21.65 -13.55
N TRP A 360 7.78 21.84 -12.56
CA TRP A 360 6.43 21.29 -12.56
C TRP A 360 5.34 22.36 -12.65
N ASP A 361 4.34 22.15 -13.52
CA ASP A 361 3.15 23.02 -13.58
C ASP A 361 2.17 22.70 -12.45
N ALA A 362 2.11 21.43 -12.04
CA ALA A 362 1.28 20.96 -10.93
C ALA A 362 1.98 19.89 -10.08
N VAL A 363 1.69 19.90 -8.78
CA VAL A 363 2.00 18.79 -7.87
C VAL A 363 0.69 18.32 -7.21
N VAL A 364 0.46 17.02 -7.20
CA VAL A 364 -0.75 16.41 -6.66
C VAL A 364 -0.38 15.41 -5.57
N THR A 365 -0.79 15.67 -4.34
CA THR A 365 -0.58 14.77 -3.21
C THR A 365 -1.90 14.14 -2.77
N CYS A 366 -1.99 12.80 -2.78
CA CYS A 366 -3.19 12.07 -2.40
C CYS A 366 -2.84 11.02 -1.34
N PHE A 367 -3.26 11.22 -0.07
CA PHE A 367 -2.87 10.36 1.07
C PHE A 367 -1.33 10.20 1.20
N PHE A 368 -0.60 11.30 1.06
CA PHE A 368 0.86 11.32 1.00
C PHE A 368 1.54 12.19 2.07
N LEU A 369 1.01 13.37 2.40
CA LEU A 369 1.73 14.30 3.27
C LEU A 369 1.99 13.75 4.69
N ASP A 370 1.10 12.90 5.16
CA ASP A 370 1.18 12.24 6.47
C ASP A 370 2.14 11.05 6.49
N THR A 371 2.78 10.72 5.36
CA THR A 371 3.88 9.75 5.30
C THR A 371 5.25 10.37 5.58
N ALA A 372 5.32 11.70 5.78
CA ALA A 372 6.58 12.38 6.02
C ALA A 372 7.09 12.18 7.45
N HIS A 373 8.40 12.00 7.61
CA HIS A 373 9.07 12.25 8.89
C HIS A 373 8.98 13.74 9.27
N ASN A 374 9.23 14.60 8.28
CA ASN A 374 9.13 16.05 8.39
C ASN A 374 8.25 16.61 7.29
N ILE A 375 6.98 16.87 7.61
CA ILE A 375 6.01 17.44 6.65
C ILE A 375 6.41 18.85 6.16
N VAL A 376 7.22 19.60 6.93
CA VAL A 376 7.70 20.93 6.53
C VAL A 376 8.62 20.81 5.31
N GLU A 377 9.51 19.82 5.31
CA GLU A 377 10.43 19.55 4.19
C GLU A 377 9.66 19.14 2.92
N TYR A 378 8.59 18.34 3.06
CA TYR A 378 7.73 18.03 1.92
C TYR A 378 7.14 19.32 1.31
N ILE A 379 6.59 20.22 2.14
CA ILE A 379 5.99 21.48 1.67
C ILE A 379 7.04 22.41 1.02
N GLU A 380 8.24 22.49 1.60
CA GLU A 380 9.36 23.25 1.05
C GLU A 380 9.73 22.76 -0.35
N ILE A 381 9.88 21.44 -0.53
CA ILE A 381 10.25 20.86 -1.81
C ILE A 381 9.14 21.05 -2.84
N ILE A 382 7.87 20.83 -2.46
CA ILE A 382 6.73 21.10 -3.34
C ILE A 382 6.77 22.56 -3.82
N SER A 383 7.04 23.52 -2.93
CA SER A 383 7.18 24.93 -3.31
C SER A 383 8.35 25.17 -4.27
N LYS A 384 9.51 24.55 -4.02
CA LYS A 384 10.73 24.72 -4.83
C LYS A 384 10.57 24.18 -6.25
N ILE A 385 9.92 23.02 -6.40
CA ILE A 385 9.84 22.34 -7.70
C ILE A 385 8.72 22.86 -8.61
N LEU A 386 7.76 23.58 -8.04
CA LEU A 386 6.69 24.25 -8.79
C LEU A 386 7.25 25.46 -9.54
N LYS A 387 6.80 25.64 -10.78
CA LYS A 387 7.03 26.88 -11.54
C LYS A 387 6.32 28.05 -10.88
N ASP A 388 6.73 29.27 -11.23
CA ASP A 388 5.95 30.47 -10.94
C ASP A 388 4.51 30.32 -11.46
N GLY A 389 3.54 30.44 -10.54
CA GLY A 389 2.12 30.24 -10.84
C GLY A 389 1.69 28.77 -10.96
N GLY A 390 2.58 27.82 -10.68
CA GLY A 390 2.27 26.41 -10.54
C GLY A 390 1.36 26.14 -9.35
N ILE A 391 0.66 25.01 -9.39
CA ILE A 391 -0.39 24.70 -8.42
C ILE A 391 -0.11 23.43 -7.64
N TRP A 392 -0.49 23.42 -6.38
CA TRP A 392 -0.44 22.25 -5.52
C TRP A 392 -1.87 21.85 -5.12
N VAL A 393 -2.26 20.62 -5.44
CA VAL A 393 -3.54 20.04 -5.02
C VAL A 393 -3.27 18.94 -4.00
N ASN A 394 -3.83 19.06 -2.80
CA ASN A 394 -3.71 18.06 -1.75
C ASN A 394 -5.08 17.47 -1.37
N MET A 395 -5.14 16.14 -1.24
CA MET A 395 -6.32 15.40 -0.78
C MET A 395 -5.90 14.25 0.13
N GLY A 396 -6.22 14.32 1.42
CA GLY A 396 -5.88 13.23 2.34
C GLY A 396 -6.04 13.62 3.80
N PRO A 397 -5.92 12.64 4.71
CA PRO A 397 -5.92 12.88 6.15
C PRO A 397 -4.56 13.44 6.62
N LEU A 398 -4.46 13.61 7.94
CA LEU A 398 -3.21 13.85 8.65
C LEU A 398 -3.00 12.70 9.66
N LEU A 399 -2.94 11.47 9.15
CA LEU A 399 -2.68 10.27 9.94
C LEU A 399 -1.17 9.96 9.91
N TYR A 400 -0.41 10.70 10.72
CA TYR A 400 1.05 10.66 10.70
C TYR A 400 1.60 9.26 10.90
N HIS A 401 2.31 8.76 9.89
CA HIS A 401 2.77 7.37 9.79
C HIS A 401 3.69 6.96 10.94
N PHE A 402 4.50 7.91 11.44
CA PHE A 402 5.52 7.69 12.45
C PHE A 402 5.11 8.13 13.87
N ALA A 403 3.89 8.65 14.06
CA ALA A 403 3.46 9.18 15.37
C ALA A 403 3.45 8.13 16.50
N ASP A 404 3.23 6.86 16.15
CA ASP A 404 3.24 5.73 17.08
C ASP A 404 4.49 4.84 16.93
N ALA A 405 5.51 5.30 16.21
CA ALA A 405 6.75 4.56 16.01
C ALA A 405 7.65 4.66 17.27
N TYR A 406 7.25 3.97 18.35
CA TYR A 406 8.09 3.80 19.54
C TYR A 406 9.21 2.78 19.28
N GLY A 407 10.13 3.13 18.40
CA GLY A 407 11.34 2.36 18.09
C GLY A 407 12.52 2.74 18.98
N PRO A 408 13.58 1.92 19.03
CA PRO A 408 14.81 2.24 19.76
C PRO A 408 15.55 3.47 19.21
N ASP A 409 15.27 3.86 17.96
CA ASP A 409 15.97 4.92 17.24
C ASP A 409 15.23 6.28 17.24
N ASP A 410 14.11 6.42 17.98
CA ASP A 410 13.34 7.67 18.10
C ASP A 410 13.10 8.33 16.73
N ASP A 411 12.51 7.55 15.81
CA ASP A 411 12.28 7.96 14.43
C ASP A 411 11.54 9.31 14.39
N MET A 412 12.14 10.31 13.76
CA MET A 412 11.57 11.66 13.71
C MET A 412 10.16 11.63 13.13
N SER A 413 9.22 12.25 13.84
CA SER A 413 7.89 12.58 13.31
C SER A 413 7.49 13.97 13.75
N ILE A 414 7.04 14.79 12.79
CA ILE A 414 6.56 16.16 13.04
C ILE A 414 5.06 16.21 12.75
N GLU A 415 4.24 16.03 13.79
CA GLU A 415 2.79 15.99 13.69
C GLU A 415 2.18 17.39 13.78
N LEU A 416 1.80 17.94 12.63
CA LEU A 416 1.18 19.26 12.54
C LEU A 416 -0.35 19.17 12.50
N SER A 417 -1.00 20.14 13.11
CA SER A 417 -2.42 20.37 12.85
C SER A 417 -2.62 20.87 11.41
N LEU A 418 -3.83 20.71 10.85
CA LEU A 418 -4.15 21.32 9.54
C LEU A 418 -3.96 22.84 9.53
N GLU A 419 -4.11 23.51 10.68
CA GLU A 419 -3.84 24.94 10.80
C GLU A 419 -2.35 25.24 10.62
N ASP A 420 -1.48 24.42 11.22
CA ASP A 420 -0.03 24.55 11.10
C ASP A 420 0.48 24.19 9.71
N VAL A 421 -0.04 23.11 9.10
CA VAL A 421 0.26 22.77 7.70
C VAL A 421 -0.03 23.95 6.77
N LYS A 422 -1.15 24.66 6.99
CA LYS A 422 -1.48 25.86 6.22
C LYS A 422 -0.54 27.02 6.51
N ARG A 423 -0.18 27.25 7.79
CA ARG A 423 0.79 28.28 8.16
C ARG A 423 2.13 28.06 7.44
N VAL A 424 2.60 26.81 7.40
CA VAL A 424 3.83 26.43 6.69
C VAL A 424 3.67 26.66 5.18
N ALA A 425 2.56 26.22 4.58
CA ALA A 425 2.31 26.48 3.16
C ALA A 425 2.32 27.99 2.83
N TYR A 426 1.69 28.83 3.66
CA TYR A 426 1.70 30.29 3.47
C TYR A 426 3.10 30.88 3.64
N HIS A 427 3.92 30.32 4.53
CA HIS A 427 5.30 30.75 4.70
C HIS A 427 6.12 30.53 3.42
N TYR A 428 5.92 29.40 2.74
CA TYR A 428 6.55 29.09 1.45
C TYR A 428 5.85 29.75 0.24
N GLY A 429 4.95 30.71 0.46
CA GLY A 429 4.38 31.55 -0.60
C GLY A 429 3.15 30.98 -1.29
N PHE A 430 2.60 29.85 -0.84
CA PHE A 430 1.32 29.36 -1.35
C PHE A 430 0.17 30.31 -0.98
N VAL A 431 -0.81 30.42 -1.88
CA VAL A 431 -2.07 31.12 -1.64
C VAL A 431 -3.21 30.12 -1.81
N MET A 432 -4.09 30.03 -0.81
CA MET A 432 -5.21 29.09 -0.84
C MET A 432 -6.30 29.60 -1.80
N GLU A 433 -6.58 28.86 -2.88
CA GLU A 433 -7.67 29.19 -3.82
C GLU A 433 -8.97 28.45 -3.51
N VAL A 434 -8.91 27.14 -3.24
CA VAL A 434 -10.09 26.29 -3.03
C VAL A 434 -9.92 25.47 -1.76
N ARG A 435 -11.02 25.30 -1.01
CA ARG A 435 -11.08 24.42 0.16
C ARG A 435 -12.34 23.56 0.10
N GLY A 436 -12.16 22.25 0.05
CA GLY A 436 -13.20 21.24 0.28
C GLY A 436 -12.98 20.49 1.60
N LEU A 437 -14.05 19.97 2.19
CA LEU A 437 -14.01 18.90 3.19
C LEU A 437 -14.69 17.70 2.54
N CYS A 438 -13.96 16.60 2.38
CA CYS A 438 -14.54 15.35 1.93
C CYS A 438 -14.79 14.45 3.14
N THR A 439 -16.04 14.06 3.34
CA THR A 439 -16.40 13.01 4.29
C THR A 439 -16.49 11.71 3.50
N ILE A 440 -15.51 10.82 3.67
CA ILE A 440 -15.61 9.45 3.17
C ILE A 440 -16.68 8.75 4.02
N ASN A 441 -17.86 8.52 3.45
CA ASN A 441 -19.01 7.93 4.16
C ASN A 441 -18.96 6.40 4.19
#